data_AF-A0A9W7FZA1-F1
#
_entry.id   AF-A0A9W7FZA1-F1
#
_cell.length_a   1.000
_cell.length_b   1.000
_cell.length_c   1.000
_cell.angle_alpha   90.00
_cell.angle_beta   90.00
_cell.angle_gamma   90.00
#
_symmetry.space_group_name_H-M   'P 1'
#
loop_
_entity.id
_entity.type
_entity.pdbx_description
1 polymer ?
#
loop_
_entity_poly.entity_id
_entity_poly.type
_entity_poly.pdbx_seq_one_letter_code
_entity_poly.pdbx_strand_id
1 'polypeptide(L)'
;MAPPLYLRLISTFLNTLVFTCGLRNVISPGTPLPFVPGDEAFLYHVHGFYRGEKTTMVLKLLGCFMCMASGTKLLTVNTAIEGTFLRRNIFLLLGVLDFVTSYITYTYTGLPQSVLIGFSSLHGLEGLAFLTDAVMRKRPDKFKGVGKKLK
;
A
#
# COMPACT_ATOMS: atom_id res chain seq x y z
N MET A 1 19.91 4.32 -6.65
CA MET A 1 19.37 3.66 -7.88
C MET A 1 17.86 3.80 -7.87
N ALA A 2 17.27 4.35 -8.94
CA ALA A 2 15.81 4.46 -9.06
C ALA A 2 15.15 3.07 -8.98
N PRO A 3 13.91 2.95 -8.47
CA PRO A 3 13.20 1.68 -8.51
C PRO A 3 12.94 1.27 -9.97
N PRO A 4 12.91 -0.04 -10.27
CA PRO A 4 12.67 -0.51 -11.62
C PRO A 4 11.29 -0.08 -12.12
N LEU A 5 11.17 0.09 -13.44
CA LEU A 5 9.96 0.66 -14.06
C LEU A 5 8.70 -0.14 -13.71
N TYR A 6 8.75 -1.48 -13.70
CA TYR A 6 7.60 -2.32 -13.36
C TYR A 6 7.07 -2.02 -11.95
N LEU A 7 7.97 -1.89 -10.96
CA LEU A 7 7.59 -1.61 -9.57
C LEU A 7 6.96 -0.22 -9.47
N ARG A 8 7.53 0.76 -10.19
CA ARG A 8 6.99 2.11 -10.25
C ARG A 8 5.59 2.14 -10.84
N LEU A 9 5.36 1.45 -11.94
CA LEU A 9 4.05 1.40 -12.60
C LEU A 9 3.01 0.72 -11.72
N ILE A 10 3.31 -0.47 -11.19
CA ILE A 10 2.40 -1.23 -10.33
C ILE A 10 2.07 -0.42 -9.08
N SER A 11 3.08 0.03 -8.34
CA SER A 11 2.86 0.74 -7.08
C SER A 11 2.22 2.11 -7.29
N THR A 12 2.56 2.82 -8.36
CA THR A 12 1.90 4.11 -8.66
C THR A 12 0.43 3.92 -8.98
N PHE A 13 0.09 2.95 -9.82
CA PHE A 13 -1.30 2.68 -10.16
C PHE A 13 -2.13 2.28 -8.93
N LEU A 14 -1.65 1.28 -8.18
CA LEU A 14 -2.35 0.75 -7.01
C LEU A 14 -2.51 1.79 -5.91
N ASN A 15 -1.45 2.53 -5.59
CA ASN A 15 -1.55 3.56 -4.55
C ASN A 15 -2.36 4.78 -4.99
N THR A 16 -2.42 5.10 -6.29
CA THR A 16 -3.33 6.14 -6.77
C THR A 16 -4.77 5.75 -6.52
N LEU A 17 -5.17 4.50 -6.82
CA LEU A 17 -6.51 4.00 -6.51
C LEU A 17 -6.83 4.07 -5.01
N VAL A 18 -5.91 3.58 -4.16
CA VAL A 18 -6.08 3.62 -2.70
C VAL A 18 -6.14 5.06 -2.18
N PHE A 19 -5.30 5.96 -2.72
CA PHE A 19 -5.33 7.38 -2.38
C PHE A 19 -6.65 8.03 -2.76
N THR A 20 -7.20 7.74 -3.96
CA THR A 20 -8.51 8.25 -4.38
C THR A 20 -9.63 7.74 -3.48
N CYS A 21 -9.61 6.46 -3.09
CA CYS A 21 -10.56 5.91 -2.12
C CYS A 21 -10.45 6.60 -0.76
N GLY A 22 -9.22 6.83 -0.28
CA GLY A 22 -8.96 7.54 0.97
C GLY A 22 -9.45 8.98 0.94
N LEU A 23 -9.14 9.70 -0.15
CA LEU A 23 -9.54 11.09 -0.35
C LEU A 23 -11.06 11.21 -0.40
N ARG A 24 -11.72 10.26 -1.08
CA ARG A 24 -13.17 10.16 -1.10
C ARG A 24 -13.72 9.92 0.30
N ASN A 25 -13.16 9.00 1.09
CA ASN A 25 -13.58 8.74 2.46
C ASN A 25 -13.46 9.99 3.37
N VAL A 26 -12.53 10.90 3.09
CA VAL A 26 -12.37 12.17 3.81
C VAL A 26 -13.41 13.22 3.36
N ILE A 27 -13.53 13.44 2.04
CA ILE A 27 -14.31 14.54 1.46
C ILE A 27 -15.80 14.19 1.34
N SER A 28 -16.11 12.96 0.91
CA SER A 28 -17.48 12.47 0.67
C SER A 28 -17.66 11.07 1.30
N PRO A 29 -17.72 10.99 2.64
CA PRO A 29 -17.88 9.72 3.34
C PRO A 29 -19.20 9.05 2.93
N GLY A 30 -19.14 7.74 2.67
CA GLY A 30 -20.33 6.94 2.32
C GLY A 30 -20.77 7.04 0.85
N THR A 31 -20.13 7.85 0.02
CA THR A 31 -20.42 7.93 -1.43
C THR A 31 -19.59 6.89 -2.18
N PRO A 32 -20.17 6.01 -3.00
CA PRO A 32 -19.39 5.03 -3.76
C PRO A 32 -18.65 5.67 -4.93
N LEU A 33 -17.46 5.14 -5.23
CA LEU A 33 -16.73 5.44 -6.46
C LEU A 33 -17.20 4.48 -7.57
N PRO A 34 -17.70 5.00 -8.71
CA PRO A 34 -18.34 4.17 -9.74
C PRO A 34 -17.34 3.25 -10.49
N PHE A 35 -16.05 3.54 -10.40
CA PHE A 35 -14.99 2.78 -11.08
C PHE A 35 -14.25 1.80 -10.16
N VAL A 36 -14.63 1.69 -8.87
CA VAL A 36 -14.04 0.75 -7.92
C VAL A 36 -15.03 -0.39 -7.68
N PRO A 37 -14.78 -1.58 -8.27
CA PRO A 37 -15.68 -2.72 -8.09
C PRO A 37 -15.82 -3.10 -6.61
N GLY A 38 -17.06 -3.25 -6.13
CA GLY A 38 -17.34 -3.65 -4.76
C GLY A 38 -17.26 -2.53 -3.71
N ASP A 39 -16.99 -1.28 -4.12
CA ASP A 39 -16.92 -0.14 -3.19
C ASP A 39 -18.26 0.12 -2.49
N GLU A 40 -19.38 -0.03 -3.20
CA GLU A 40 -20.72 0.07 -2.61
C GLU A 40 -20.94 -0.92 -1.46
N ALA A 41 -20.57 -2.18 -1.67
CA ALA A 41 -20.71 -3.23 -0.65
C ALA A 41 -19.77 -2.99 0.54
N PHE A 42 -18.55 -2.53 0.31
CA PHE A 42 -17.63 -2.12 1.37
C PHE A 42 -18.20 -0.97 2.20
N LEU A 43 -18.71 0.07 1.55
CA LEU A 43 -19.28 1.22 2.24
C LEU A 43 -20.56 0.88 2.98
N TYR A 44 -21.40 0.06 2.38
CA TYR A 44 -22.57 -0.46 3.05
C TYR A 44 -22.19 -1.17 4.36
N HIS A 45 -21.12 -1.95 4.34
CA HIS A 45 -20.64 -2.68 5.51
C HIS A 45 -19.99 -1.80 6.58
N VAL A 46 -19.16 -0.84 6.18
CA VAL A 46 -18.38 0.01 7.12
C VAL A 46 -19.17 1.22 7.60
N HIS A 47 -19.98 1.81 6.72
CA HIS A 47 -20.72 3.04 6.99
C HIS A 47 -22.20 2.78 7.32
N GLY A 48 -22.75 1.63 6.91
CA GLY A 48 -24.14 1.24 7.16
C GLY A 48 -25.17 2.13 6.46
N PHE A 49 -26.45 1.76 6.58
CA PHE A 49 -27.58 2.64 6.26
C PHE A 49 -27.68 3.86 7.20
N TYR A 50 -27.17 3.74 8.43
CA TYR A 50 -27.25 4.78 9.45
C TYR A 50 -26.06 5.74 9.35
N ARG A 51 -26.33 6.91 8.74
CA ARG A 51 -25.44 8.09 8.68
C ARG A 51 -25.26 8.72 10.07
N GLY A 52 -24.68 7.98 11.00
CA GLY A 52 -24.31 8.51 12.31
C GLY A 52 -23.02 9.35 12.22
N GLU A 53 -22.90 10.39 13.04
CA GLU A 53 -21.65 11.17 13.14
C GLU A 53 -20.45 10.28 13.49
N LYS A 54 -20.66 9.23 14.29
CA LYS A 54 -19.63 8.27 14.69
C LYS A 54 -19.09 7.44 13.52
N THR A 55 -19.96 6.88 12.68
CA THR A 55 -19.55 6.09 11.50
C THR A 55 -18.88 6.98 10.44
N THR A 56 -19.36 8.22 10.30
CA THR A 56 -18.75 9.24 9.44
C THR A 56 -17.33 9.58 9.90
N MET A 57 -17.10 9.77 11.21
CA MET A 57 -15.77 10.05 11.76
C MET A 57 -14.80 8.89 11.52
N VAL A 58 -15.23 7.65 11.76
CA VAL A 58 -14.43 6.44 11.52
C VAL A 58 -14.04 6.35 10.04
N LEU A 59 -14.97 6.59 9.13
CA LEU A 59 -14.68 6.54 7.69
C LEU A 59 -13.71 7.64 7.26
N LYS A 60 -13.83 8.86 7.80
CA LYS A 60 -12.87 9.95 7.56
C LYS A 60 -11.48 9.61 8.08
N LEU A 61 -11.36 9.06 9.29
CA LEU A 61 -10.08 8.62 9.85
C LEU A 61 -9.45 7.52 9.00
N LEU A 62 -10.24 6.51 8.60
CA LEU A 62 -9.79 5.48 7.67
C LEU A 62 -9.29 6.11 6.36
N GLY A 63 -10.02 7.09 5.81
CA GLY A 63 -9.61 7.83 4.64
C GLY A 63 -8.27 8.55 4.80
N CYS A 64 -8.04 9.21 5.93
CA CYS A 64 -6.75 9.82 6.26
C CYS A 64 -5.63 8.78 6.31
N PHE A 65 -5.85 7.64 6.97
CA PHE A 65 -4.86 6.57 7.03
C PHE A 65 -4.54 5.99 5.64
N MET A 66 -5.55 5.79 4.80
CA MET A 66 -5.37 5.36 3.42
C MET A 66 -4.52 6.37 2.63
N CYS A 67 -4.85 7.66 2.69
CA CYS A 67 -4.09 8.73 2.03
C CYS A 67 -2.64 8.82 2.53
N MET A 68 -2.41 8.72 3.84
CA MET A 68 -1.06 8.77 4.40
C MET A 68 -0.23 7.57 3.96
N ALA A 69 -0.79 6.36 4.03
CA ALA A 69 -0.10 5.14 3.64
C ALA A 69 0.23 5.12 2.15
N SER A 70 -0.77 5.37 1.30
CA SER A 70 -0.59 5.35 -0.16
C SER A 70 0.23 6.54 -0.66
N GLY A 71 0.05 7.73 -0.09
CA GLY A 71 0.86 8.91 -0.37
C GLY A 71 2.33 8.68 -0.01
N THR A 72 2.60 8.05 1.13
CA THR A 72 3.97 7.69 1.54
C THR A 72 4.59 6.72 0.54
N LYS A 73 3.89 5.66 0.13
CA LYS A 73 4.36 4.70 -0.89
C LYS A 73 4.61 5.37 -2.24
N LEU A 74 3.70 6.23 -2.70
CA LEU A 74 3.86 7.02 -3.93
C LEU A 74 5.13 7.86 -3.88
N LEU A 75 5.37 8.54 -2.76
CA LEU A 75 6.60 9.30 -2.55
C LEU A 75 7.81 8.37 -2.51
N THR A 76 7.80 7.27 -1.75
CA THR A 76 8.93 6.33 -1.68
C THR A 76 9.33 5.78 -3.06
N VAL A 77 8.35 5.49 -3.91
CA VAL A 77 8.59 4.86 -5.21
C VAL A 77 8.91 5.88 -6.31
N ASN A 78 8.36 7.10 -6.23
CA ASN A 78 8.58 8.14 -7.25
C ASN A 78 9.60 9.20 -6.87
N THR A 79 10.01 9.28 -5.60
CA THR A 79 11.00 10.26 -5.15
C THR A 79 12.31 9.60 -4.73
N ALA A 80 13.36 10.38 -4.99
CA ALA A 80 14.71 10.30 -4.46
C ALA A 80 15.64 9.12 -4.81
N ILE A 81 16.90 9.54 -4.78
CA ILE A 81 18.15 8.84 -5.05
C ILE A 81 18.61 8.29 -3.68
N GLU A 82 17.90 7.30 -3.14
CA GLU A 82 18.30 6.71 -1.87
C GLU A 82 19.44 5.69 -2.06
N GLY A 83 20.24 5.53 -1.00
CA GLY A 83 21.21 4.46 -0.90
C GLY A 83 20.52 3.09 -0.99
N THR A 84 21.16 2.14 -1.66
CA THR A 84 20.58 0.81 -1.95
C THR A 84 20.14 0.04 -0.71
N PHE A 85 20.79 0.25 0.44
CA PHE A 85 20.47 -0.42 1.71
C PHE A 85 19.17 0.07 2.35
N LEU A 86 19.02 1.39 2.48
CA LEU A 86 17.82 2.00 3.08
C LEU A 86 16.58 1.61 2.27
N ARG A 87 16.66 1.74 0.94
CA ARG A 87 15.58 1.37 0.02
C ARG A 87 15.18 -0.08 0.12
N ARG A 88 16.16 -0.98 0.25
CA ARG A 88 15.89 -2.41 0.42
C ARG A 88 15.08 -2.69 1.69
N ASN A 89 15.44 -2.07 2.81
CA ASN A 89 14.74 -2.28 4.07
C ASN A 89 13.34 -1.66 4.05
N ILE A 90 13.17 -0.50 3.41
CA ILE A 90 11.87 0.12 3.21
C ILE A 90 10.97 -0.80 2.37
N PHE A 91 11.45 -1.30 1.23
CA PHE A 91 10.65 -2.20 0.39
C PHE A 91 10.37 -3.55 1.06
N LEU A 92 11.32 -4.07 1.86
CA LEU A 92 11.06 -5.27 2.64
C LEU A 92 9.92 -5.04 3.65
N LEU A 93 9.95 -3.92 4.37
CA LEU A 93 8.89 -3.57 5.32
C LEU A 93 7.54 -3.36 4.63
N LEU A 94 7.51 -2.54 3.57
CA LEU A 94 6.29 -2.28 2.80
C LEU A 94 5.72 -3.57 2.23
N GLY A 95 6.57 -4.43 1.66
CA GLY A 95 6.16 -5.71 1.09
C GLY A 95 5.56 -6.66 2.13
N VAL A 96 6.17 -6.77 3.32
CA VAL A 96 5.62 -7.58 4.42
C VAL A 96 4.26 -7.02 4.89
N LEU A 97 4.15 -5.71 5.08
CA LEU A 97 2.90 -5.08 5.50
C LEU A 97 1.77 -5.27 4.48
N ASP A 98 2.10 -5.24 3.19
CA ASP A 98 1.13 -5.51 2.13
C ASP A 98 0.66 -6.97 2.13
N PHE A 99 1.56 -7.94 2.36
CA PHE A 99 1.13 -9.34 2.54
C PHE A 99 0.28 -9.55 3.78
N VAL A 100 0.61 -8.90 4.90
CA VAL A 100 -0.22 -8.95 6.12
C VAL A 100 -1.61 -8.36 5.85
N THR A 101 -1.68 -7.22 5.18
CA THR A 101 -2.95 -6.57 4.79
C THR A 101 -3.76 -7.46 3.85
N SER A 102 -3.10 -8.07 2.86
CA SER A 102 -3.69 -9.04 1.93
C SER A 102 -4.29 -10.23 2.68
N TYR A 103 -3.53 -10.85 3.58
CA TYR A 103 -3.97 -11.99 4.37
C TYR A 103 -5.17 -11.67 5.28
N ILE A 104 -5.12 -10.56 6.01
CA ILE A 104 -6.23 -10.11 6.86
C ILE A 104 -7.49 -9.87 6.02
N THR A 105 -7.34 -9.25 4.85
CA THR A 105 -8.47 -8.98 3.94
C THR A 105 -9.06 -10.28 3.40
N TYR A 106 -8.21 -11.21 2.95
CA TYR A 106 -8.65 -12.50 2.39
C TYR A 106 -9.40 -13.37 3.39
N THR A 107 -8.94 -13.36 4.65
CA THR A 107 -9.53 -14.17 5.74
C THR A 107 -10.73 -13.51 6.40
N TYR A 108 -11.06 -12.27 6.04
CA TYR A 108 -12.23 -11.58 6.57
C TYR A 108 -13.53 -12.23 6.08
N THR A 109 -14.47 -12.48 6.99
CA THR A 109 -15.74 -13.15 6.65
C THR A 109 -16.93 -12.20 6.59
N GLY A 110 -16.75 -10.93 6.97
CA GLY A 110 -17.84 -9.95 7.06
C GLY A 110 -18.26 -9.32 5.73
N LEU A 111 -17.56 -9.60 4.62
CA LEU A 111 -17.85 -9.03 3.30
C LEU A 111 -17.88 -10.12 2.22
N PRO A 112 -18.58 -9.89 1.10
CA PRO A 112 -18.55 -10.82 -0.03
C PRO A 112 -17.12 -11.02 -0.56
N GLN A 113 -16.78 -12.27 -0.88
CA GLN A 113 -15.46 -12.63 -1.42
C GLN A 113 -15.13 -11.90 -2.72
N SER A 114 -16.13 -11.52 -3.52
CA SER A 114 -15.94 -10.69 -4.72
C SER A 114 -15.29 -9.33 -4.42
N VAL A 115 -15.57 -8.73 -3.26
CA VAL A 115 -14.97 -7.47 -2.80
C VAL A 115 -13.59 -7.71 -2.20
N LEU A 116 -13.48 -8.74 -1.37
CA LEU A 116 -12.26 -9.05 -0.62
C LEU A 116 -11.12 -9.54 -1.49
N ILE A 117 -11.41 -10.37 -2.50
CA ILE A 117 -10.41 -10.86 -3.45
C ILE A 117 -9.78 -9.69 -4.21
N GLY A 118 -10.56 -8.69 -4.59
CA GLY A 118 -10.07 -7.48 -5.24
C GLY A 118 -9.01 -6.79 -4.39
N PHE A 119 -9.40 -6.32 -3.20
CA PHE A 119 -8.47 -5.64 -2.28
C PHE A 119 -7.28 -6.50 -1.88
N SER A 120 -7.51 -7.78 -1.57
CA SER A 120 -6.46 -8.73 -1.21
C SER A 120 -5.44 -8.88 -2.34
N SER A 121 -5.89 -8.96 -3.59
CA SER A 121 -5.02 -9.12 -4.75
C SER A 121 -4.20 -7.86 -5.02
N LEU A 122 -4.78 -6.66 -4.85
CA LEU A 122 -4.04 -5.39 -5.02
C LEU A 122 -2.85 -5.32 -4.06
N HIS A 123 -3.08 -5.58 -2.77
CA HIS A 123 -2.01 -5.59 -1.77
C HIS A 123 -1.04 -6.76 -1.98
N GLY A 124 -1.54 -7.95 -2.31
CA GLY A 124 -0.67 -9.12 -2.56
C GLY A 124 0.30 -8.91 -3.73
N LEU A 125 -0.18 -8.34 -4.84
CA LEU A 125 0.64 -8.04 -6.02
C LEU A 125 1.66 -6.93 -5.74
N GLU A 126 1.26 -5.87 -5.04
CA GLU A 126 2.18 -4.82 -4.61
C GLU A 126 3.27 -5.36 -3.67
N GLY A 127 2.86 -6.16 -2.68
CA GLY A 127 3.76 -6.77 -1.72
C GLY A 127 4.79 -7.67 -2.40
N LEU A 128 4.35 -8.48 -3.36
CA LEU A 128 5.24 -9.32 -4.17
C LEU A 128 6.24 -8.48 -4.97
N ALA A 129 5.80 -7.38 -5.57
CA ALA A 129 6.66 -6.49 -6.33
C ALA A 129 7.74 -5.84 -5.44
N PHE A 130 7.36 -5.36 -4.25
CA PHE A 130 8.30 -4.79 -3.28
C PHE A 130 9.31 -5.82 -2.76
N LEU A 131 8.86 -7.02 -2.40
CA LEU A 131 9.76 -8.07 -1.90
C LEU A 131 10.71 -8.56 -2.99
N THR A 132 10.24 -8.74 -4.22
CA THR A 132 11.07 -9.16 -5.35
C THR A 132 12.20 -8.16 -5.58
N ASP A 133 11.88 -6.87 -5.61
CA ASP A 133 12.89 -5.83 -5.77
C ASP A 133 13.84 -5.75 -4.56
N ALA A 134 13.33 -5.92 -3.34
CA ALA A 134 14.17 -5.95 -2.14
C ALA A 134 15.16 -7.13 -2.13
N VAL A 135 14.74 -8.31 -2.58
CA VAL A 135 15.60 -9.51 -2.66
C VAL A 135 16.66 -9.36 -3.76
N MET A 136 16.30 -8.78 -4.90
CA MET A 136 17.21 -8.60 -6.04
C MET A 136 18.25 -7.49 -5.84
N ARG A 137 18.06 -6.58 -4.88
CA ARG A 137 19.01 -5.49 -4.60
C ARG A 137 20.30 -6.00 -3.96
N LYS A 138 21.43 -5.60 -4.54
CA LYS A 138 22.78 -5.91 -4.03
C LYS A 138 22.96 -5.41 -2.58
N ARG A 139 23.50 -6.28 -1.73
CA ARG A 139 23.94 -5.94 -0.37
C ARG A 139 25.20 -5.06 -0.46
N PRO A 140 25.33 -4.01 0.37
CA PRO A 140 26.62 -3.38 0.55
C PRO A 140 27.57 -4.39 1.19
N ASP A 141 28.70 -4.67 0.54
CA ASP A 141 29.80 -5.44 1.14
C ASP A 141 30.40 -4.62 2.28
N LYS A 142 29.97 -4.86 3.52
CA LYS A 142 30.43 -4.12 4.71
C LYS A 142 31.95 -4.23 5.01
N PHE A 143 32.73 -4.97 4.21
CA PHE A 143 34.12 -5.32 4.53
C PHE A 143 35.18 -5.00 3.45
N LYS A 144 34.83 -4.40 2.30
CA LYS A 144 35.83 -4.12 1.24
C LYS A 144 36.80 -2.97 1.55
N GLY A 145 36.60 -2.21 2.63
CA GLY A 145 37.41 -1.04 2.98
C GLY A 145 38.37 -1.19 4.18
N VAL A 146 38.17 -2.20 5.04
CA VAL A 146 38.96 -2.34 6.28
C VAL A 146 40.32 -3.02 6.03
N GLY A 147 40.43 -3.87 5.01
CA GLY A 147 41.68 -4.56 4.65
C GLY A 147 42.69 -3.77 3.81
N LYS A 148 42.37 -2.52 3.40
CA LYS A 148 43.26 -1.71 2.55
C LYS A 148 44.10 -0.66 3.29
N LYS A 149 43.92 -0.52 4.61
CA LYS A 149 44.70 0.42 5.46
C LYS A 149 45.79 -0.26 6.30
N LEU A 150 46.09 -1.52 6.04
CA LEU A 150 47.21 -2.25 6.64
C LEU A 150 48.18 -2.69 5.53
N LYS A 151 48.92 -1.72 4.98
CA LYS A 151 50.16 -1.93 4.25
C LYS A 151 51.10 -0.77 4.55
#